data_AF-S8FMG0-F1
#
_entry.id   AF-S8FMG0-F1
#
_cell.length_a   1.000
_cell.length_b   1.000
_cell.length_c   1.000
_cell.angle_alpha   90.00
_cell.angle_beta   90.00
_cell.angle_gamma   90.00
#
_symmetry.space_group_name_H-M   'P 1'
#
loop_
_entity.id
_entity.type
_entity.pdbx_description
1 polymer ?
#
loop_
_entity_poly.entity_id
_entity_poly.type
_entity_poly.pdbx_seq_one_letter_code
_entity_poly.pdbx_strand_id
1 'polypeptide(L)'
;MTLTTNLYRSGNTTSPRFDNVREGKDIQVDSNGDNSQLVSGLQARNDHGKHWSIEPASVMKFTTYKSHLTQLNSKAVRYDSLQKDVLAEADADLRVLKAQSAHDDRATRFVYEAFVAVVHTHTPVSGWDENDYAYLAELAHALENGALPLSALIWDEKAGWSKERAFAADAVGAHITEKGARVMESGDEDAQADANNDHAYLRAILKLDAMENPLVA
;
A
#
# COMPACT_ATOMS: atom_id res chain seq x y z
N MET A 1 8.27 -34.15 -16.99
CA MET A 1 7.08 -33.50 -16.40
C MET A 1 7.46 -32.08 -16.04
N THR A 2 7.11 -31.13 -16.91
CA THR A 2 7.43 -29.72 -16.77
C THR A 2 6.44 -29.11 -15.79
N LEU A 3 6.89 -28.75 -14.59
CA LEU A 3 6.10 -27.97 -13.64
C LEU A 3 5.89 -26.58 -14.25
N THR A 4 4.73 -26.37 -14.84
CA THR A 4 4.19 -25.04 -15.14
C THR A 4 4.05 -24.29 -13.83
N THR A 5 4.93 -23.31 -13.61
CA THR A 5 4.91 -22.41 -12.46
C THR A 5 3.69 -21.49 -12.61
N ASN A 6 2.54 -21.98 -12.18
CA ASN A 6 1.31 -21.19 -12.14
C ASN A 6 1.52 -20.01 -11.17
N LEU A 7 1.23 -18.79 -11.61
CA LEU A 7 1.11 -17.64 -10.72
C LEU A 7 -0.19 -17.74 -9.92
N TYR A 8 -0.09 -17.60 -8.61
CA TYR A 8 -1.22 -17.62 -7.68
C TYR A 8 -1.42 -16.22 -7.05
N ARG A 9 -2.67 -15.86 -6.76
CA ARG A 9 -3.21 -14.48 -6.57
C ARG A 9 -3.60 -14.21 -5.10
N SER A 10 -3.86 -12.97 -4.68
CA SER A 10 -4.76 -12.62 -3.56
C SER A 10 -5.83 -11.64 -4.08
N GLY A 11 -7.09 -11.72 -3.62
CA GLY A 11 -8.12 -10.69 -3.90
C GLY A 11 -9.49 -11.14 -4.48
N ASN A 12 -10.52 -10.31 -4.25
CA ASN A 12 -11.96 -10.61 -4.42
C ASN A 12 -12.54 -10.46 -5.86
N THR A 13 -13.87 -10.55 -5.98
CA THR A 13 -14.70 -11.26 -6.96
C THR A 13 -14.97 -10.64 -8.33
N THR A 14 -14.41 -9.48 -8.73
CA THR A 14 -14.90 -8.78 -9.96
C THR A 14 -13.91 -8.49 -11.10
N SER A 15 -12.59 -8.57 -10.92
CA SER A 15 -11.61 -8.56 -12.03
C SER A 15 -10.22 -8.89 -11.47
N PRO A 16 -9.29 -9.46 -12.25
CA PRO A 16 -7.96 -9.80 -11.74
C PRO A 16 -6.97 -8.63 -11.72
N ARG A 17 -7.42 -7.40 -12.03
CA ARG A 17 -6.86 -6.06 -11.70
C ARG A 17 -5.34 -5.83 -11.86
N PHE A 18 -4.59 -6.70 -12.53
CA PHE A 18 -3.22 -6.39 -12.97
C PHE A 18 -3.18 -5.17 -13.91
N ASP A 19 -4.29 -4.85 -14.56
CA ASP A 19 -4.53 -3.69 -15.41
C ASP A 19 -4.96 -2.41 -14.65
N ASN A 20 -5.13 -2.49 -13.32
CA ASN A 20 -5.57 -1.39 -12.46
C ASN A 20 -4.41 -0.53 -11.97
N VAL A 21 -3.34 -0.44 -12.77
CA VAL A 21 -2.25 0.50 -12.52
C VAL A 21 -2.77 1.91 -12.72
N ARG A 22 -2.67 2.71 -11.67
CA ARG A 22 -3.04 4.12 -11.60
C ARG A 22 -1.81 4.96 -11.94
N GLU A 23 -1.97 5.78 -12.97
CA GLU A 23 -0.95 6.76 -13.37
C GLU A 23 -0.68 7.72 -12.19
N GLY A 24 0.59 7.88 -11.81
CA GLY A 24 0.99 8.73 -10.67
C GLY A 24 0.83 8.11 -9.27
N LYS A 25 0.38 6.84 -9.14
CA LYS A 25 0.29 6.11 -7.86
C LYS A 25 1.04 4.79 -7.79
N ASP A 26 1.28 4.12 -8.92
CA ASP A 26 1.84 2.77 -8.92
C ASP A 26 3.23 2.65 -9.59
N ILE A 27 3.88 3.71 -10.14
CA ILE A 27 5.22 3.60 -10.80
C ILE A 27 6.08 4.88 -10.98
N GLN A 28 7.41 4.75 -10.78
CA GLN A 28 8.54 5.48 -11.44
C GLN A 28 9.69 4.48 -11.75
N VAL A 29 10.51 4.70 -12.81
CA VAL A 29 11.44 3.72 -13.43
C VAL A 29 12.93 4.09 -13.29
N ASP A 30 13.82 3.13 -12.97
CA ASP A 30 15.30 3.33 -12.92
C ASP A 30 16.15 2.18 -13.53
N SER A 31 17.49 2.27 -13.42
CA SER A 31 18.51 1.67 -14.30
C SER A 31 19.06 0.29 -13.95
N ASN A 32 18.60 -0.38 -12.87
CA ASN A 32 19.35 -1.49 -12.26
C ASN A 32 18.67 -2.86 -12.37
N GLY A 33 18.00 -3.14 -13.50
CA GLY A 33 17.17 -4.34 -13.69
C GLY A 33 17.77 -5.69 -13.29
N ASP A 34 16.94 -6.53 -12.67
CA ASP A 34 16.98 -8.02 -12.74
C ASP A 34 15.69 -8.62 -12.10
N ASN A 35 15.31 -9.88 -12.33
CA ASN A 35 14.65 -10.45 -13.51
C ASN A 35 13.84 -11.70 -13.08
N SER A 36 12.53 -11.73 -13.31
CA SER A 36 11.76 -12.96 -13.51
C SER A 36 10.62 -12.66 -14.48
N GLN A 37 10.82 -13.00 -15.76
CA GLN A 37 9.87 -12.65 -16.82
C GLN A 37 8.59 -13.48 -16.71
N LEU A 38 7.51 -12.84 -16.28
CA LEU A 38 6.16 -13.40 -16.30
C LEU A 38 5.58 -13.40 -17.74
N VAL A 39 5.82 -12.30 -18.45
CA VAL A 39 5.57 -12.06 -19.89
C VAL A 39 6.69 -11.11 -20.37
N SER A 40 7.05 -11.16 -21.66
CA SER A 40 8.08 -10.26 -22.21
C SER A 40 7.75 -8.80 -21.89
N GLY A 41 8.70 -8.08 -21.28
CA GLY A 41 8.53 -6.68 -20.87
C GLY A 41 7.99 -6.48 -19.45
N LEU A 42 7.64 -7.53 -18.69
CA LEU A 42 7.25 -7.43 -17.27
C LEU A 42 8.22 -8.21 -16.38
N GLN A 43 8.45 -7.72 -15.16
CA GLN A 43 9.18 -8.40 -14.11
C GLN A 43 8.38 -8.39 -12.80
N ALA A 44 8.48 -9.45 -12.01
CA ALA A 44 8.05 -9.40 -10.62
C ALA A 44 9.19 -8.90 -9.74
N ARG A 45 8.92 -7.91 -8.89
CA ARG A 45 9.86 -7.39 -7.89
C ARG A 45 9.24 -7.53 -6.51
N ASN A 46 10.02 -7.98 -5.54
CA ASN A 46 9.63 -7.88 -4.14
C ASN A 46 9.91 -6.44 -3.70
N ASP A 47 8.86 -5.67 -3.42
CA ASP A 47 8.99 -4.29 -2.95
C ASP A 47 9.03 -4.24 -1.41
N HIS A 48 8.17 -4.99 -0.72
CA HIS A 48 8.18 -5.10 0.75
C HIS A 48 7.73 -6.47 1.24
N GLY A 49 8.52 -7.12 2.11
CA GLY A 49 8.09 -8.29 2.87
C GLY A 49 7.50 -9.40 1.99
N LYS A 50 6.20 -9.68 2.17
CA LYS A 50 5.46 -10.66 1.37
C LYS A 50 4.79 -10.06 0.13
N HIS A 51 4.84 -8.75 -0.07
CA HIS A 51 4.28 -8.06 -1.22
C HIS A 51 5.22 -8.09 -2.44
N TRP A 52 4.61 -8.23 -3.62
CA TRP A 52 5.30 -8.27 -4.91
C TRP A 52 4.61 -7.31 -5.89
N SER A 53 5.40 -6.46 -6.53
CA SER A 53 4.96 -5.60 -7.63
C SER A 53 5.22 -6.28 -8.98
N ILE A 54 4.32 -6.08 -9.94
CA ILE A 54 4.57 -6.40 -11.36
C ILE A 54 4.97 -5.10 -12.06
N GLU A 55 6.23 -5.00 -12.44
CA GLU A 55 6.82 -3.77 -12.98
C GLU A 55 7.23 -3.93 -14.44
N PRO A 56 7.36 -2.83 -15.20
CA PRO A 56 8.04 -2.86 -16.49
C PRO A 56 9.48 -3.37 -16.33
N ALA A 57 9.87 -4.37 -17.12
CA ALA A 57 11.26 -4.87 -17.16
C ALA A 57 12.23 -3.89 -17.86
N SER A 58 11.70 -2.87 -18.54
CA SER A 58 12.43 -1.78 -19.16
C SER A 58 11.47 -0.60 -19.40
N VAL A 59 12.02 0.59 -19.67
CA VAL A 59 11.22 1.79 -19.97
C VAL A 59 10.29 1.52 -21.15
N MET A 60 8.99 1.74 -20.95
CA MET A 60 7.96 1.59 -21.98
C MET A 60 6.82 2.58 -21.81
N LYS A 61 6.01 2.75 -22.85
CA LYS A 61 4.80 3.58 -22.78
C LYS A 61 3.79 2.96 -21.83
N PHE A 62 3.05 3.80 -21.10
CA PHE A 62 1.98 3.35 -20.20
C PHE A 62 0.95 2.46 -20.89
N THR A 63 0.59 2.77 -22.14
CA THR A 63 -0.33 1.94 -22.94
C THR A 63 0.24 0.56 -23.27
N THR A 64 1.54 0.48 -23.53
CA THR A 64 2.25 -0.80 -23.74
C THR A 64 2.28 -1.60 -22.45
N TYR A 65 2.59 -0.96 -21.32
CA TYR A 65 2.58 -1.60 -20.01
C TYR A 65 1.19 -2.17 -19.68
N LYS A 66 0.11 -1.38 -19.85
CA LYS A 66 -1.26 -1.87 -19.71
C LYS A 66 -1.55 -3.06 -20.60
N SER A 67 -1.12 -3.04 -21.86
CA SER A 67 -1.30 -4.16 -22.77
C SER A 67 -0.59 -5.44 -22.29
N HIS A 68 0.64 -5.33 -21.78
CA HIS A 68 1.36 -6.47 -21.21
C HIS A 68 0.67 -6.99 -19.94
N LEU A 69 0.18 -6.10 -19.09
CA LEU A 69 -0.60 -6.46 -17.89
C LEU A 69 -1.89 -7.19 -18.27
N THR A 70 -2.62 -6.72 -19.28
CA THR A 70 -3.79 -7.43 -19.82
C THR A 70 -3.43 -8.83 -20.34
N GLN A 71 -2.26 -8.98 -20.98
CA GLN A 71 -1.78 -10.28 -21.45
C GLN A 71 -1.37 -11.21 -20.29
N LEU A 72 -0.75 -10.67 -19.24
CA LEU A 72 -0.44 -11.42 -18.02
C LEU A 72 -1.74 -11.86 -17.35
N ASN A 73 -2.72 -10.97 -17.27
CA ASN A 73 -4.03 -11.19 -16.69
C ASN A 73 -4.77 -12.37 -17.33
N SER A 74 -4.67 -12.53 -18.66
CA SER A 74 -5.31 -13.65 -19.38
C SER A 74 -4.67 -15.02 -19.11
N LYS A 75 -3.47 -15.04 -18.51
CA LYS A 75 -2.74 -16.27 -18.14
C LYS A 75 -2.88 -16.61 -16.65
N ALA A 76 -3.36 -15.68 -15.83
CA ALA A 76 -3.49 -15.87 -14.40
C ALA A 76 -4.70 -16.76 -14.05
N VAL A 77 -4.54 -17.65 -13.07
CA VAL A 77 -5.64 -18.44 -12.50
C VAL A 77 -6.18 -17.70 -11.28
N ARG A 78 -7.51 -17.68 -11.10
CA ARG A 78 -8.12 -16.96 -9.99
C ARG A 78 -7.82 -17.65 -8.66
N TYR A 79 -7.41 -16.89 -7.65
CA TYR A 79 -7.16 -17.39 -6.29
C TYR A 79 -8.36 -18.09 -5.65
N ASP A 80 -9.57 -17.55 -5.87
CA ASP A 80 -10.82 -18.13 -5.36
C ASP A 80 -11.27 -19.41 -6.08
N SER A 81 -10.56 -19.80 -7.15
CA SER A 81 -10.71 -21.11 -7.80
C SER A 81 -9.74 -22.16 -7.29
N LEU A 82 -8.87 -21.82 -6.33
CA LEU A 82 -7.95 -22.73 -5.66
C LEU A 82 -8.65 -23.42 -4.47
N GLN A 83 -8.17 -24.59 -4.08
CA GLN A 83 -8.72 -25.36 -2.95
C GLN A 83 -8.64 -24.55 -1.64
N LYS A 84 -9.68 -24.67 -0.79
CA LYS A 84 -9.92 -23.82 0.41
C LYS A 84 -8.76 -23.80 1.42
N ASP A 85 -7.94 -24.82 1.40
CA ASP A 85 -6.77 -25.05 2.24
C ASP A 85 -5.63 -24.05 1.98
N VAL A 86 -5.58 -23.43 0.79
CA VAL A 86 -4.61 -22.37 0.44
C VAL A 86 -5.09 -20.97 0.87
N LEU A 87 -6.40 -20.77 1.07
CA LEU A 87 -7.01 -19.48 1.40
C LEU A 87 -6.83 -19.10 2.89
N ALA A 88 -6.62 -20.08 3.76
CA ALA A 88 -6.52 -19.87 5.21
C ALA A 88 -5.17 -19.28 5.67
N GLU A 89 -4.10 -19.42 4.86
CA GLU A 89 -2.77 -18.88 5.16
C GLU A 89 -2.67 -17.36 4.94
N ALA A 90 -3.32 -16.81 3.90
CA ALA A 90 -3.22 -15.38 3.58
C ALA A 90 -4.00 -14.48 4.56
N ASP A 91 -5.11 -14.97 5.10
CA ASP A 91 -5.97 -14.23 6.05
C ASP A 91 -5.41 -14.23 7.49
N ALA A 92 -4.45 -15.11 7.77
CA ALA A 92 -3.84 -15.23 9.10
C ALA A 92 -2.81 -14.12 9.39
N ASP A 93 -2.15 -13.58 8.36
CA ASP A 93 -1.07 -12.59 8.53
C ASP A 93 -1.58 -11.16 8.80
N LEU A 94 -2.71 -10.75 8.20
CA LEU A 94 -3.32 -9.43 8.45
C LEU A 94 -3.80 -9.24 9.90
N ARG A 95 -4.13 -10.35 10.59
CA ARG A 95 -4.58 -10.35 11.99
C ARG A 95 -3.43 -10.27 13.01
N VAL A 96 -2.18 -10.14 12.57
CA VAL A 96 -0.98 -10.11 13.43
C VAL A 96 -0.54 -8.68 13.79
N LEU A 97 -1.06 -7.66 13.10
CA LEU A 97 -0.74 -6.27 13.42
C LEU A 97 -1.33 -5.87 14.78
N LYS A 98 -0.48 -5.41 15.69
CA LYS A 98 -0.92 -4.91 16.98
C LYS A 98 -1.54 -3.54 16.79
N ALA A 99 -2.62 -3.25 17.51
CA ALA A 99 -3.25 -1.93 17.44
C ALA A 99 -2.33 -0.79 17.92
N GLN A 100 -1.32 -1.10 18.72
CA GLN A 100 -0.35 -0.16 19.26
C GLN A 100 1.06 -0.59 18.90
N SER A 101 1.89 0.38 18.55
CA SER A 101 3.29 0.17 18.22
C SER A 101 4.14 0.06 19.50
N ALA A 102 5.12 -0.85 19.49
CA ALA A 102 6.16 -0.94 20.51
C ALA A 102 7.45 -0.20 20.10
N HIS A 103 7.45 0.51 18.96
CA HIS A 103 8.61 1.20 18.43
C HIS A 103 9.06 2.38 19.32
N ASP A 104 10.37 2.54 19.51
CA ASP A 104 10.92 3.56 20.42
C ASP A 104 10.71 4.99 19.91
N ASP A 105 10.75 5.18 18.58
CA ASP A 105 10.47 6.48 17.95
C ASP A 105 8.98 6.82 17.96
N ARG A 106 8.63 7.97 18.54
CA ARG A 106 7.23 8.44 18.65
C ARG A 106 6.60 8.69 17.29
N ALA A 107 7.33 9.25 16.32
CA ALA A 107 6.74 9.57 15.02
C ALA A 107 6.39 8.28 14.24
N THR A 108 7.26 7.28 14.28
CA THR A 108 6.99 5.95 13.71
C THR A 108 5.76 5.32 14.35
N ARG A 109 5.61 5.39 15.68
CA ARG A 109 4.41 4.85 16.36
C ARG A 109 3.11 5.46 15.84
N PHE A 110 3.07 6.79 15.69
CA PHE A 110 1.89 7.49 15.19
C PHE A 110 1.51 7.07 13.76
N VAL A 111 2.50 6.96 12.87
CA VAL A 111 2.25 6.55 11.48
C VAL A 111 1.83 5.08 11.41
N TYR A 112 2.48 4.21 12.18
CA TYR A 112 2.09 2.80 12.29
C TYR A 112 0.64 2.65 12.76
N GLU A 113 0.25 3.32 13.84
CA GLU A 113 -1.09 3.23 14.41
C GLU A 113 -2.16 3.73 13.43
N ALA A 114 -1.86 4.77 12.65
CA ALA A 114 -2.73 5.24 11.58
C ALA A 114 -2.91 4.18 10.49
N PHE A 115 -1.83 3.52 10.03
CA PHE A 115 -1.90 2.45 9.05
C PHE A 115 -2.72 1.27 9.55
N VAL A 116 -2.43 0.79 10.76
CA VAL A 116 -3.13 -0.32 11.38
C VAL A 116 -4.62 -0.01 11.55
N ALA A 117 -4.97 1.22 11.95
CA ALA A 117 -6.36 1.62 12.04
C ALA A 117 -7.08 1.53 10.69
N VAL A 118 -6.46 1.99 9.60
CA VAL A 118 -7.03 1.91 8.23
C VAL A 118 -7.20 0.45 7.81
N VAL A 119 -6.19 -0.40 8.02
CA VAL A 119 -6.24 -1.83 7.70
C VAL A 119 -7.34 -2.54 8.50
N HIS A 120 -7.34 -2.40 9.82
CA HIS A 120 -8.28 -3.11 10.70
C HIS A 120 -9.75 -2.72 10.47
N THR A 121 -9.99 -1.45 10.14
CA THR A 121 -11.35 -0.95 9.92
C THR A 121 -11.77 -0.98 8.46
N HIS A 122 -10.87 -1.35 7.53
CA HIS A 122 -11.06 -1.18 6.10
C HIS A 122 -11.58 0.23 5.76
N THR A 123 -10.95 1.26 6.35
CA THR A 123 -11.35 2.65 6.13
C THR A 123 -11.31 2.94 4.62
N PRO A 124 -12.41 3.36 3.99
CA PRO A 124 -12.45 3.54 2.54
C PRO A 124 -11.43 4.56 2.04
N VAL A 125 -10.58 4.13 1.11
CA VAL A 125 -9.66 5.00 0.37
C VAL A 125 -10.00 4.96 -1.13
N SER A 126 -10.06 6.12 -1.77
CA SER A 126 -10.49 6.23 -3.16
C SER A 126 -9.57 5.44 -4.10
N GLY A 127 -10.16 4.51 -4.85
CA GLY A 127 -9.45 3.69 -5.82
C GLY A 127 -8.63 2.54 -5.22
N TRP A 128 -8.74 2.27 -3.91
CA TRP A 128 -8.10 1.13 -3.26
C TRP A 128 -8.96 -0.14 -3.33
N ASP A 129 -8.29 -1.30 -3.33
CA ASP A 129 -8.87 -2.62 -3.13
C ASP A 129 -8.08 -3.47 -2.12
N GLU A 130 -8.47 -4.74 -1.97
CA GLU A 130 -7.89 -5.65 -0.97
C GLU A 130 -6.36 -5.75 -1.04
N ASN A 131 -5.77 -5.65 -2.24
CA ASN A 131 -4.32 -5.72 -2.38
C ASN A 131 -3.64 -4.45 -1.87
N ASP A 132 -4.31 -3.29 -1.98
CA ASP A 132 -3.82 -2.03 -1.44
C ASP A 132 -3.79 -2.06 0.10
N TYR A 133 -4.83 -2.61 0.74
CA TYR A 133 -4.84 -2.79 2.20
C TYR A 133 -3.81 -3.82 2.67
N ALA A 134 -3.61 -4.90 1.91
CA ALA A 134 -2.54 -5.87 2.20
C ALA A 134 -1.15 -5.23 2.08
N TYR A 135 -0.92 -4.39 1.07
CA TYR A 135 0.33 -3.64 0.95
C TYR A 135 0.53 -2.67 2.13
N LEU A 136 -0.52 -1.94 2.53
CA LEU A 136 -0.46 -1.05 3.69
C LEU A 136 -0.11 -1.82 4.99
N ALA A 137 -0.62 -3.05 5.15
CA ALA A 137 -0.27 -3.91 6.26
C ALA A 137 1.21 -4.31 6.26
N GLU A 138 1.78 -4.63 5.09
CA GLU A 138 3.21 -4.91 4.95
C GLU A 138 4.07 -3.66 5.25
N LEU A 139 3.64 -2.46 4.82
CA LEU A 139 4.30 -1.20 5.19
C LEU A 139 4.28 -0.97 6.70
N ALA A 140 3.14 -1.22 7.36
CA ALA A 140 3.03 -1.13 8.82
C ALA A 140 3.98 -2.12 9.51
N HIS A 141 4.03 -3.37 9.04
CA HIS A 141 4.95 -4.37 9.58
C HIS A 141 6.43 -3.96 9.42
N ALA A 142 6.79 -3.45 8.24
CA ALA A 142 8.14 -2.99 7.93
C ALA A 142 8.53 -1.73 8.72
N LEU A 143 7.60 -0.83 9.00
CA LEU A 143 7.82 0.30 9.90
C LEU A 143 8.10 -0.17 11.33
N GLU A 144 7.26 -1.08 11.85
CA GLU A 144 7.36 -1.57 13.23
C GLU A 144 8.67 -2.30 13.50
N ASN A 145 9.14 -3.11 12.53
CA ASN A 145 10.37 -3.88 12.67
C ASN A 145 11.63 -3.12 12.20
N GLY A 146 11.48 -1.89 11.71
CA GLY A 146 12.57 -1.03 11.26
C GLY A 146 13.12 -1.34 9.86
N ALA A 147 12.55 -2.29 9.11
CA ALA A 147 12.93 -2.57 7.72
C ALA A 147 12.60 -1.40 6.77
N LEU A 148 11.57 -0.62 7.09
CA LEU A 148 11.20 0.60 6.39
C LEU A 148 11.46 1.80 7.30
N PRO A 149 12.46 2.65 7.03
CA PRO A 149 12.67 3.84 7.83
C PRO A 149 11.56 4.87 7.56
N LEU A 150 11.07 5.55 8.60
CA LEU A 150 10.04 6.58 8.48
C LEU A 150 10.40 7.65 7.43
N SER A 151 11.68 8.00 7.29
CA SER A 151 12.16 8.97 6.29
C SER A 151 11.83 8.61 4.84
N ALA A 152 11.61 7.32 4.54
CA ALA A 152 11.17 6.88 3.22
C ALA A 152 9.71 7.26 2.92
N LEU A 153 8.91 7.54 3.94
CA LEU A 153 7.49 7.91 3.82
C LEU A 153 7.26 9.43 3.83
N ILE A 154 8.22 10.19 4.32
CA ILE A 154 8.12 11.65 4.41
C ILE A 154 8.28 12.24 3.01
N TRP A 155 7.39 13.17 2.64
CA TRP A 155 7.55 13.93 1.40
C TRP A 155 8.85 14.75 1.40
N ASP A 156 9.60 14.62 0.32
CA ASP A 156 10.81 15.40 0.05
C ASP A 156 10.91 15.60 -1.46
N GLU A 157 10.86 16.87 -1.88
CA GLU A 157 10.95 17.27 -3.30
C GLU A 157 12.19 16.67 -3.99
N LYS A 158 13.31 16.57 -3.27
CA LYS A 158 14.57 16.02 -3.82
C LYS A 158 14.52 14.52 -3.99
N ALA A 159 13.87 13.83 -3.06
CA ALA A 159 13.67 12.38 -3.14
C ALA A 159 12.57 12.02 -4.15
N GLY A 160 11.68 12.97 -4.44
CA GLY A 160 10.60 12.83 -5.39
C GLY A 160 9.53 11.84 -4.92
N TRP A 161 8.79 11.35 -5.91
CA TRP A 161 7.68 10.44 -5.71
C TRP A 161 8.16 9.02 -5.39
N SER A 162 7.47 8.32 -4.48
CA SER A 162 7.54 6.86 -4.38
C SER A 162 6.17 6.28 -4.03
N LYS A 163 6.00 4.98 -4.29
CA LYS A 163 4.77 4.25 -3.99
C LYS A 163 4.47 4.28 -2.49
N GLU A 164 5.47 4.05 -1.65
CA GLU A 164 5.32 4.06 -0.19
C GLU A 164 4.84 5.43 0.31
N ARG A 165 5.37 6.54 -0.23
CA ARG A 165 4.92 7.90 0.11
C ARG A 165 3.46 8.12 -0.29
N ALA A 166 3.09 7.69 -1.50
CA ALA A 166 1.73 7.83 -2.00
C ALA A 166 0.72 7.07 -1.12
N PHE A 167 1.02 5.80 -0.80
CA PHE A 167 0.17 4.98 0.06
C PHE A 167 0.11 5.52 1.49
N ALA A 168 1.24 5.99 2.03
CA ALA A 168 1.28 6.60 3.36
C ALA A 168 0.40 7.86 3.44
N ALA A 169 0.49 8.74 2.43
CA ALA A 169 -0.30 9.96 2.36
C ALA A 169 -1.80 9.66 2.24
N ASP A 170 -2.18 8.76 1.32
CA ASP A 170 -3.58 8.32 1.12
C ASP A 170 -4.16 7.70 2.41
N ALA A 171 -3.42 6.78 3.04
CA ALA A 171 -3.86 6.09 4.25
C ALA A 171 -4.02 7.05 5.43
N VAL A 172 -3.04 7.91 5.68
CA VAL A 172 -3.10 8.88 6.78
C VAL A 172 -4.20 9.91 6.53
N GLY A 173 -4.38 10.37 5.29
CA GLY A 173 -5.49 11.26 4.93
C GLY A 173 -6.86 10.65 5.22
N ALA A 174 -7.05 9.38 4.85
CA ALA A 174 -8.27 8.64 5.15
C ALA A 174 -8.48 8.43 6.65
N HIS A 175 -7.42 8.06 7.39
CA HIS A 175 -7.46 7.92 8.84
C HIS A 175 -7.90 9.22 9.54
N ILE A 176 -7.30 10.35 9.18
CA ILE A 176 -7.63 11.67 9.74
C ILE A 176 -9.09 12.03 9.47
N THR A 177 -9.56 11.79 8.24
CA THR A 177 -10.94 12.10 7.83
C THR A 177 -11.94 11.28 8.63
N GLU A 178 -11.73 9.96 8.70
CA GLU A 178 -12.62 9.02 9.39
C GLU A 178 -12.58 9.22 10.92
N LYS A 179 -11.40 9.35 11.53
CA LYS A 179 -11.28 9.63 12.98
C LYS A 179 -11.91 10.98 13.32
N GLY A 180 -11.69 12.01 12.49
CA GLY A 180 -12.32 13.33 12.62
C GLY A 180 -13.84 13.27 12.61
N ALA A 181 -14.44 12.56 11.65
CA ALA A 181 -15.88 12.37 11.59
C ALA A 181 -16.42 11.69 12.86
N ARG A 182 -15.77 10.60 13.30
CA ARG A 182 -16.18 9.84 14.49
C ARG A 182 -16.13 10.66 15.78
N VAL A 183 -15.07 11.45 16.01
CA VAL A 183 -14.97 12.27 17.23
C VAL A 183 -15.94 13.45 17.20
N MET A 184 -16.21 14.04 16.03
CA MET A 184 -17.24 15.08 15.91
C MET A 184 -18.64 14.52 16.22
N GLU A 185 -18.97 13.32 15.73
CA GLU A 185 -20.23 12.64 16.03
C GLU A 185 -20.39 12.31 17.53
N SER A 186 -19.28 12.06 18.23
CA SER A 186 -19.31 11.76 19.67
C SER A 186 -19.73 12.96 20.53
N GLY A 187 -19.51 14.19 20.06
CA GLY A 187 -19.77 15.42 20.80
C GLY A 187 -18.82 15.69 21.98
N ASP A 188 -17.78 14.86 22.16
CA ASP A 188 -16.78 15.01 23.23
C ASP A 188 -15.70 16.01 22.81
N GLU A 189 -15.65 17.18 23.46
CA GLU A 189 -14.71 18.26 23.14
C GLU A 189 -13.26 17.89 23.45
N ASP A 190 -13.02 17.12 24.53
CA ASP A 190 -11.67 16.69 24.92
C ASP A 190 -11.14 15.67 23.89
N ALA A 191 -11.98 14.70 23.51
CA ALA A 191 -11.63 13.72 22.47
C ALA A 191 -11.38 14.39 21.11
N GLN A 192 -12.13 15.46 20.79
CA GLN A 192 -11.90 16.24 19.58
C GLN A 192 -10.58 17.01 19.63
N ALA A 193 -10.24 17.62 20.76
CA ALA A 193 -8.97 18.32 20.93
C ALA A 193 -7.77 17.37 20.78
N ASP A 194 -7.84 16.19 21.40
CA ASP A 194 -6.81 15.15 21.27
C ASP A 194 -6.66 14.66 19.84
N ALA A 195 -7.78 14.35 19.16
CA ALA A 195 -7.76 13.95 17.77
C ALA A 195 -7.16 15.04 16.86
N ASN A 196 -7.50 16.32 17.09
CA ASN A 196 -6.94 17.43 16.31
C ASN A 196 -5.43 17.57 16.50
N ASN A 197 -4.92 17.38 17.73
CA ASN A 197 -3.49 17.37 18.01
C ASN A 197 -2.79 16.21 17.29
N ASP A 198 -3.36 15.01 17.35
CA ASP A 198 -2.83 13.83 16.64
C ASP A 198 -2.83 14.05 15.13
N HIS A 199 -3.91 14.60 14.56
CA HIS A 199 -4.05 14.87 13.13
C HIS A 199 -3.02 15.91 12.66
N ALA A 200 -2.83 16.99 13.43
CA ALA A 200 -1.81 18.00 13.13
C ALA A 200 -0.41 17.39 13.18
N TYR A 201 -0.14 16.51 14.15
CA TYR A 201 1.14 15.83 14.28
C TYR A 201 1.41 14.88 13.11
N LEU A 202 0.42 14.08 12.68
CA LEU A 202 0.53 13.19 11.51
C LEU A 202 0.81 13.97 10.21
N ARG A 203 0.08 15.06 9.98
CA ARG A 203 0.32 15.95 8.83
C ARG A 203 1.73 16.52 8.83
N ALA A 204 2.23 16.93 10.00
CA ALA A 204 3.58 17.46 10.16
C ALA A 204 4.66 16.39 9.90
N ILE A 205 4.48 15.16 10.40
CA ILE A 205 5.44 14.05 10.19
C ILE A 205 5.63 13.78 8.70
N LEU A 206 4.53 13.56 7.96
CA LEU A 206 4.59 13.18 6.54
C LEU A 206 4.70 14.38 5.59
N LYS A 207 4.65 15.62 6.13
CA LYS A 207 4.59 16.88 5.39
C LYS A 207 3.44 16.91 4.38
N LEU A 208 2.24 16.57 4.85
CA LEU A 208 1.05 16.56 4.01
C LEU A 208 0.57 17.98 3.65
N ASP A 209 0.88 18.98 4.48
CA ASP A 209 0.50 20.38 4.22
C ASP A 209 1.51 21.13 3.33
N ALA A 210 2.58 20.48 2.87
CA ALA A 210 3.54 21.11 1.97
C ALA A 210 2.88 21.36 0.61
N MET A 211 2.88 22.61 0.14
CA MET A 211 2.26 22.98 -1.14
C MET A 211 2.87 22.24 -2.33
N GLU A 212 4.13 21.84 -2.20
CA GLU A 212 4.86 21.08 -3.21
C GLU A 212 4.55 19.57 -3.16
N ASN A 213 3.74 19.10 -2.21
CA ASN A 213 3.39 17.68 -2.09
C ASN A 213 2.27 17.33 -3.09
N PRO A 214 2.58 16.63 -4.19
CA PRO A 214 1.59 16.29 -5.21
C PRO A 214 0.61 15.20 -4.74
N LEU A 215 0.84 14.61 -3.55
CA LEU A 215 0.05 13.50 -3.01
C LEU A 215 -1.17 13.97 -2.21
N VAL A 216 -1.36 15.29 -2.02
CA VAL A 216 -2.39 15.87 -1.14
C VAL A 216 -3.32 16.84 -1.89
N ALA A 217 -3.15 16.96 -3.21
CA ALA A 217 -3.97 17.79 -4.10
C ALA A 217 -5.13 17.02 -4.74
#